data_AF-A0A847NHK3-F1
#
_entry.id   AF-A0A847NHK3-F1
#
_cell.length_a   1.000
_cell.length_b   1.000
_cell.length_c   1.000
_cell.angle_alpha   90.00
_cell.angle_beta   90.00
_cell.angle_gamma   90.00
#
_symmetry.space_group_name_H-M   'P 1'
#
loop_
_entity.id
_entity.type
_entity.pdbx_description
1 polymer ?
#
loop_
_entity_poly.entity_id
_entity_poly.type
_entity_poly.pdbx_seq_one_letter_code
_entity_poly.pdbx_strand_id
1 'polypeptide(L)'
;MTINELWKSKKEEDWNGFLNNYWDLIKTTNLELEKRMDNLDYKLVEKMELDEFYEFMIEDYFQWKFTDSRWLKRNREYFSRYVSEEKLDKLSEIKEKLFSFSLNDIEKGLRITSSINGLGVAGGSGLLALLFPTYFGTVDQFVVKSLILLDEYKDNIDLIKMKGKADKGRALNIKDGVILIEIMRRKADDLNRLFKSNKWTCRDIDKILWTWRDSKNKSTNTIYNKQESVINIEKDYKINIDDKMDLVNLKNNFEIYLRNMGRKEARIKEDLSWAFVHYNNDIGIDFWESFKSEEKIKMCQEALYNVAINGGLTGRGVKDPRGYAAGYMSSIKRLKRFFDEEYGSVDRYMKIHDLL
;
A
#
# COMPACT_ATOMS: atom_id res chain seq x y z
N MET A 1 -12.97 21.39 -0.76
CA MET A 1 -11.62 21.95 -0.95
C MET A 1 -10.76 20.93 -1.68
N THR A 2 -10.04 21.32 -2.73
CA THR A 2 -9.06 20.47 -3.44
C THR A 2 -7.73 20.42 -2.69
N ILE A 3 -6.86 19.43 -2.96
CA ILE A 3 -5.51 19.42 -2.37
C ILE A 3 -4.69 20.64 -2.78
N ASN A 4 -4.90 21.17 -3.98
CA ASN A 4 -4.26 22.41 -4.43
C ASN A 4 -4.74 23.63 -3.65
N GLU A 5 -6.04 23.73 -3.39
CA GLU A 5 -6.61 24.78 -2.56
C GLU A 5 -6.07 24.71 -1.13
N LEU A 6 -6.03 23.51 -0.53
CA LEU A 6 -5.44 23.30 0.79
C LEU A 6 -3.96 23.70 0.80
N TRP A 7 -3.19 23.19 -0.16
CA TRP A 7 -1.74 23.43 -0.23
C TRP A 7 -1.38 24.90 -0.37
N LYS A 8 -2.25 25.70 -0.98
CA LYS A 8 -2.09 27.15 -1.14
C LYS A 8 -2.84 27.95 -0.06
N SER A 9 -3.58 27.29 0.84
CA SER A 9 -4.40 27.97 1.83
C SER A 9 -3.54 28.73 2.83
N LYS A 10 -4.00 29.96 3.12
CA LYS A 10 -3.44 30.84 4.14
C LYS A 10 -4.23 30.85 5.45
N LYS A 11 -5.15 29.89 5.62
CA LYS A 11 -6.00 29.76 6.81
C LYS A 11 -5.59 28.50 7.57
N GLU A 12 -5.21 28.66 8.83
CA GLU A 12 -4.74 27.53 9.65
C GLU A 12 -5.86 26.53 9.93
N GLU A 13 -7.11 26.98 9.94
CA GLU A 13 -8.30 26.16 10.14
C GLU A 13 -8.47 25.11 9.04
N ASP A 14 -8.14 25.44 7.78
CA ASP A 14 -8.21 24.49 6.66
C ASP A 14 -7.23 23.33 6.90
N TRP A 15 -6.00 23.64 7.33
CA TRP A 15 -4.97 22.65 7.63
C TRP A 15 -5.34 21.78 8.82
N ASN A 16 -5.82 22.39 9.91
CA ASN A 16 -6.28 21.65 11.08
C ASN A 16 -7.48 20.74 10.76
N GLY A 17 -8.40 21.18 9.91
CA GLY A 17 -9.54 20.37 9.47
C GLY A 17 -9.09 19.09 8.77
N PHE A 18 -8.14 19.18 7.83
CA PHE A 18 -7.60 17.99 7.14
C PHE A 18 -6.76 17.10 8.05
N LEU A 19 -5.98 17.67 8.97
CA LEU A 19 -5.23 16.90 9.95
C LEU A 19 -6.17 16.13 10.89
N ASN A 20 -7.28 16.73 11.32
CA ASN A 20 -8.27 16.07 12.18
C ASN A 20 -8.99 14.93 11.46
N ASN A 21 -9.28 15.06 10.16
CA ASN A 21 -9.90 14.01 9.35
C ASN A 21 -9.06 12.72 9.27
N TYR A 22 -7.76 12.79 9.55
CA TYR A 22 -6.90 11.61 9.62
C TYR A 22 -7.46 10.55 10.59
N TRP A 23 -7.90 10.98 11.77
CA TRP A 23 -8.36 10.09 12.83
C TRP A 23 -9.63 9.33 12.44
N ASP A 24 -10.49 9.92 11.61
CA ASP A 24 -11.71 9.28 11.11
C ASP A 24 -11.45 8.16 10.11
N LEU A 25 -10.24 8.09 9.55
CA LEU A 25 -9.82 7.06 8.58
C LEU A 25 -9.15 5.86 9.25
N ILE A 26 -8.75 6.00 10.52
CA ILE A 26 -8.14 4.92 11.28
C ILE A 26 -9.23 3.97 11.76
N LYS A 27 -9.07 2.67 11.46
CA LYS A 27 -9.99 1.63 11.93
C LYS A 27 -10.04 1.65 13.46
N THR A 28 -11.23 1.51 14.04
CA THR A 28 -11.44 1.51 15.49
C THR A 28 -10.54 0.51 16.22
N THR A 29 -10.27 -0.65 15.60
CA THR A 29 -9.37 -1.69 16.15
C THR A 29 -7.92 -1.26 16.28
N ASN A 30 -7.49 -0.26 15.50
CA ASN A 30 -6.11 0.24 15.46
C ASN A 30 -5.99 1.63 16.11
N LEU A 31 -7.11 2.26 16.48
CA LEU A 31 -7.12 3.66 16.92
C LEU A 31 -6.30 3.89 18.19
N GLU A 32 -6.42 2.99 19.19
CA GLU A 32 -5.67 3.10 20.44
C GLU A 32 -4.16 2.93 20.21
N LEU A 33 -3.78 2.00 19.33
CA LEU A 33 -2.38 1.84 18.91
C LEU A 33 -1.89 3.09 18.18
N GLU A 34 -2.66 3.61 17.22
CA GLU A 34 -2.29 4.82 16.47
C GLU A 34 -2.08 6.00 17.41
N LYS A 35 -3.00 6.25 18.36
CA LYS A 35 -2.86 7.33 19.34
C LYS A 35 -1.62 7.16 20.22
N ARG A 36 -1.34 5.94 20.67
CA ARG A 36 -0.15 5.66 21.49
C ARG A 36 1.13 5.94 20.71
N MET A 37 1.19 5.48 19.46
CA MET A 37 2.35 5.69 18.60
C MET A 37 2.50 7.17 18.22
N ASP A 38 1.40 7.89 18.00
CA ASP A 38 1.43 9.31 17.68
C ASP A 38 1.94 10.19 18.82
N ASN A 39 1.77 9.73 20.06
CA ASN A 39 2.26 10.40 21.27
C ASN A 39 3.53 9.75 21.83
N LEU A 40 4.25 8.98 21.02
CA LEU A 40 5.46 8.28 21.44
C LEU A 40 6.55 9.29 21.86
N ASP A 41 7.02 9.18 23.11
CA ASP A 41 8.21 9.92 23.55
C ASP A 41 9.47 9.17 23.13
N TYR A 42 10.19 9.70 22.14
CA TYR A 42 11.41 9.09 21.64
C TYR A 42 12.49 8.91 22.72
N LYS A 43 12.50 9.76 23.77
CA LYS A 43 13.48 9.65 24.86
C LYS A 43 13.26 8.40 25.70
N LEU A 44 12.03 7.88 25.75
CA LEU A 44 11.76 6.58 26.37
C LEU A 44 12.33 5.46 25.51
N VAL A 45 12.12 5.51 24.20
CA VAL A 45 12.66 4.52 23.26
C VAL A 45 14.19 4.53 23.21
N GLU A 46 14.80 5.71 23.31
CA GLU A 46 16.25 5.88 23.39
C GLU A 46 16.84 5.15 24.60
N LYS A 47 16.19 5.29 25.76
CA LYS A 47 16.60 4.70 27.05
C LYS A 47 16.30 3.22 27.19
N MET A 48 15.51 2.62 26.30
CA MET A 48 15.22 1.19 26.34
C MET A 48 16.52 0.38 26.27
N GLU A 49 16.64 -0.64 27.09
CA GLU A 49 17.67 -1.65 26.89
C GLU A 49 17.41 -2.42 25.59
N LEU A 50 18.40 -3.17 25.10
CA LEU A 50 18.30 -3.82 23.79
C LEU A 50 17.10 -4.77 23.67
N ASP A 51 16.80 -5.52 24.73
CA ASP A 51 15.67 -6.45 24.77
C ASP A 51 14.32 -5.70 24.74
N GLU A 52 14.21 -4.60 25.48
CA GLU A 52 13.02 -3.73 25.48
C GLU A 52 12.81 -3.07 24.11
N PHE A 53 13.89 -2.61 23.48
CA PHE A 53 13.84 -2.05 22.13
C PHE A 53 13.42 -3.11 21.11
N TYR A 54 13.94 -4.34 21.24
CA TYR A 54 13.54 -5.46 20.39
C TYR A 54 12.04 -5.78 20.53
N GLU A 55 11.52 -5.82 21.76
CA GLU A 55 10.11 -6.03 22.05
C GLU A 55 9.24 -4.89 21.48
N PHE A 56 9.62 -3.63 21.73
CA PHE A 56 8.96 -2.44 21.16
C PHE A 56 8.86 -2.55 19.63
N MET A 57 9.93 -2.96 18.96
CA MET A 57 9.95 -3.10 17.51
C MET A 57 8.94 -4.13 17.01
N ILE A 58 8.81 -5.27 17.69
CA ILE A 58 7.89 -6.35 17.30
C ILE A 58 6.45 -6.01 17.65
N GLU A 59 6.19 -5.67 18.92
CA GLU A 59 4.84 -5.61 19.47
C GLU A 59 4.15 -4.26 19.23
N ASP A 60 4.92 -3.18 19.14
CA ASP A 60 4.37 -1.85 18.93
C ASP A 60 4.61 -1.39 17.49
N TYR A 61 5.88 -1.26 17.09
CA TYR A 61 6.22 -0.61 15.84
C TYR A 61 5.76 -1.39 14.60
N PHE A 62 6.05 -2.70 14.54
CA PHE A 62 5.67 -3.52 13.38
C PHE A 62 4.16 -3.71 13.30
N GLN A 63 3.50 -3.86 14.46
CA GLN A 63 2.04 -3.94 14.54
C GLN A 63 1.37 -2.67 14.03
N TRP A 64 1.92 -1.50 14.39
CA TRP A 64 1.45 -0.20 13.92
C TRP A 64 1.69 -0.04 12.41
N LYS A 65 2.90 -0.35 11.94
CA LYS A 65 3.29 -0.08 10.56
C LYS A 65 2.67 -1.04 9.54
N PHE A 66 2.54 -2.31 9.88
CA PHE A 66 2.15 -3.37 8.94
C PHE A 66 0.74 -3.88 9.25
N THR A 67 -0.28 -3.15 8.78
CA THR A 67 -1.68 -3.54 9.01
C THR A 67 -2.13 -4.77 8.22
N ASP A 68 -1.38 -5.17 7.18
CA ASP A 68 -1.61 -6.44 6.46
C ASP A 68 -0.83 -7.57 7.16
N SER A 69 -1.55 -8.60 7.59
CA SER A 69 -1.01 -9.69 8.40
C SER A 69 0.12 -10.46 7.71
N ARG A 70 0.16 -10.51 6.37
CA ARG A 70 1.24 -11.16 5.62
C ARG A 70 2.52 -10.36 5.74
N TRP A 71 2.43 -9.03 5.58
CA TRP A 71 3.56 -8.13 5.73
C TRP A 71 4.06 -8.09 7.18
N LEU A 72 3.14 -8.04 8.15
CA LEU A 72 3.48 -8.13 9.57
C LEU A 72 4.27 -9.40 9.89
N LYS A 73 3.71 -10.57 9.52
CA LYS A 73 4.36 -11.86 9.76
C LYS A 73 5.73 -11.93 9.10
N ARG A 74 5.81 -11.59 7.81
CA ARG A 74 7.06 -11.61 7.05
C ARG A 74 8.12 -10.70 7.69
N ASN A 75 7.78 -9.47 8.05
CA ASN A 75 8.76 -8.55 8.62
C ASN A 75 9.21 -8.99 10.02
N ARG A 76 8.29 -9.51 10.85
CA ARG A 76 8.66 -10.13 12.14
C ARG A 76 9.61 -11.32 11.95
N GLU A 77 9.40 -12.16 10.94
CA GLU A 77 10.32 -13.27 10.59
C GLU A 77 11.70 -12.76 10.14
N TYR A 78 11.79 -11.64 9.41
CA TYR A 78 13.08 -11.05 9.08
C TYR A 78 13.78 -10.45 10.31
N PHE A 79 13.02 -9.77 11.17
CA PHE A 79 13.55 -9.14 12.38
C PHE A 79 14.03 -10.17 13.41
N SER A 80 13.34 -11.31 13.53
CA SER A 80 13.73 -12.39 14.44
C SER A 80 15.08 -13.04 14.12
N ARG A 81 15.62 -12.79 12.92
CA ARG A 81 16.98 -13.20 12.55
C ARG A 81 18.07 -12.56 13.41
N TYR A 82 17.80 -11.43 14.08
CA TYR A 82 18.74 -10.89 15.06
C TYR A 82 18.95 -11.85 16.24
N VAL A 83 17.90 -12.54 16.68
CA VAL A 83 17.99 -13.53 17.75
C VAL A 83 18.46 -14.88 17.19
N SER A 84 17.82 -15.38 16.13
CA SER A 84 18.11 -16.73 15.62
C SER A 84 19.47 -16.88 14.94
N GLU A 85 20.08 -15.77 14.48
CA GLU A 85 21.42 -15.76 13.90
C GLU A 85 22.46 -15.09 14.81
N GLU A 86 22.14 -14.85 16.09
CA GLU A 86 23.05 -14.28 17.09
C GLU A 86 23.66 -12.93 16.66
N LYS A 87 22.82 -12.02 16.15
CA LYS A 87 23.20 -10.69 15.61
C LYS A 87 22.66 -9.51 16.44
N LEU A 88 22.39 -9.72 17.73
CA LEU A 88 21.87 -8.67 18.61
C LEU A 88 22.84 -7.50 18.76
N ASP A 89 24.14 -7.76 18.70
CA ASP A 89 25.21 -6.75 18.59
C ASP A 89 24.95 -5.75 17.46
N LYS A 90 24.59 -6.24 16.27
CA LYS A 90 24.28 -5.38 15.12
C LYS A 90 23.03 -4.55 15.34
N LEU A 91 22.01 -5.10 15.99
CA LEU A 91 20.81 -4.33 16.33
C LEU A 91 21.14 -3.23 17.33
N SER A 92 21.99 -3.53 18.33
CA SER A 92 22.50 -2.56 19.29
C SER A 92 23.23 -1.40 18.60
N GLU A 93 24.16 -1.71 17.69
CA GLU A 93 24.86 -0.68 16.90
C GLU A 93 23.90 0.17 16.07
N ILE A 94 22.86 -0.44 15.47
CA ILE A 94 21.86 0.30 14.70
C ILE A 94 21.06 1.22 15.61
N LYS A 95 20.67 0.76 16.81
CA LYS A 95 19.98 1.58 17.83
C LYS A 95 20.85 2.76 18.25
N GLU A 96 22.12 2.55 18.57
CA GLU A 96 23.05 3.64 18.92
C GLU A 96 23.17 4.66 17.78
N LYS A 97 23.31 4.20 16.53
CA LYS A 97 23.37 5.07 15.34
C LYS A 97 22.04 5.83 15.16
N LEU A 98 20.90 5.20 15.42
CA LEU A 98 19.57 5.80 15.29
C LEU A 98 19.35 6.98 16.24
N PHE A 99 19.97 7.00 17.41
CA PHE A 99 19.82 8.10 18.37
C PHE A 99 21.00 9.09 18.38
N SER A 100 22.10 8.80 17.69
CA SER A 100 23.29 9.66 17.64
C SER A 100 23.50 10.41 16.31
N PHE A 101 22.71 10.12 15.27
CA PHE A 101 22.86 10.79 13.98
C PHE A 101 22.31 12.23 13.99
N SER A 102 22.78 13.05 13.04
CA SER A 102 22.23 14.39 12.84
C SER A 102 20.85 14.32 12.20
N LEU A 103 19.81 14.83 12.87
CA LEU A 103 18.43 14.84 12.36
C LEU A 103 18.26 15.64 11.05
N ASN A 104 19.22 16.51 10.74
CA ASN A 104 19.26 17.24 9.47
C ASN A 104 19.74 16.35 8.30
N ASP A 105 20.45 15.26 8.58
CA ASP A 105 20.94 14.30 7.58
C ASP A 105 19.89 13.21 7.30
N ILE A 106 18.96 13.55 6.39
CA ILE A 106 17.83 12.68 6.02
C ILE A 106 18.33 11.35 5.45
N GLU A 107 19.33 11.41 4.58
CA GLU A 107 19.88 10.22 3.92
C GLU A 107 20.46 9.25 4.94
N LYS A 108 21.25 9.74 5.89
CA LYS A 108 21.82 8.92 6.96
C LYS A 108 20.74 8.30 7.84
N GLY A 109 19.73 9.06 8.25
CA GLY A 109 18.61 8.53 9.04
C GLY A 109 17.89 7.39 8.31
N LEU A 110 17.59 7.58 7.01
CA LEU A 110 16.95 6.55 6.19
C LEU A 110 17.84 5.32 6.01
N ARG A 111 19.15 5.48 5.83
CA ARG A 111 20.10 4.36 5.72
C ARG A 111 20.18 3.55 7.01
N ILE A 112 20.24 4.22 8.15
CA ILE A 112 20.26 3.58 9.47
C ILE A 112 18.99 2.75 9.66
N THR A 113 17.82 3.36 9.52
CA THR A 113 16.55 2.65 9.74
C THR A 113 16.26 1.56 8.71
N SER A 114 16.66 1.75 7.44
CA SER A 114 16.53 0.71 6.40
C SER A 114 17.55 -0.43 6.54
N SER A 115 18.51 -0.32 7.46
CA SER A 115 19.43 -1.41 7.81
C SER A 115 18.85 -2.37 8.85
N ILE A 116 17.73 -1.99 9.49
CA ILE A 116 16.98 -2.87 10.38
C ILE A 116 16.31 -3.96 9.54
N ASN A 117 16.55 -5.23 9.89
CA ASN A 117 15.93 -6.35 9.19
C ASN A 117 14.40 -6.22 9.17
N GLY A 118 13.80 -6.34 7.99
CA GLY A 118 12.35 -6.18 7.80
C GLY A 118 11.90 -4.74 7.52
N LEU A 119 12.80 -3.75 7.56
CA LEU A 119 12.48 -2.36 7.20
C LEU A 119 13.14 -1.95 5.89
N GLY A 120 12.33 -1.68 4.86
CA GLY A 120 12.73 -0.86 3.72
C GLY A 120 12.47 0.62 3.97
N VAL A 121 12.70 1.50 2.99
CA VAL A 121 12.56 2.97 3.12
C VAL A 121 11.20 3.40 3.70
N ALA A 122 10.11 2.77 3.26
CA ALA A 122 8.78 3.10 3.77
C ALA A 122 8.57 2.69 5.23
N GLY A 123 9.20 1.58 5.65
CA GLY A 123 9.27 1.15 7.04
C GLY A 123 10.20 2.05 7.84
N GLY A 124 11.42 2.29 7.39
CA GLY A 124 12.40 3.09 8.13
C GLY A 124 11.94 4.55 8.34
N SER A 125 11.40 5.19 7.29
CA SER A 125 10.85 6.55 7.41
C SER A 125 9.66 6.65 8.37
N GLY A 126 8.82 5.61 8.48
CA GLY A 126 7.74 5.57 9.46
C GLY A 126 8.26 5.57 10.90
N LEU A 127 9.35 4.86 11.18
CA LEU A 127 10.00 4.84 12.48
C LEU A 127 10.60 6.22 12.80
N LEU A 128 11.31 6.82 11.84
CA LEU A 128 11.85 8.17 12.00
C LEU A 128 10.75 9.22 12.22
N ALA A 129 9.62 9.10 11.53
CA ALA A 129 8.49 10.02 11.68
C ALA A 129 7.85 9.94 13.07
N LEU A 130 7.87 8.77 13.72
CA LEU A 130 7.41 8.62 15.11
C LEU A 130 8.41 9.21 16.11
N LEU A 131 9.69 8.88 15.95
CA LEU A 131 10.73 9.29 16.90
C LEU A 131 11.08 10.78 16.77
N PHE A 132 11.07 11.31 15.55
CA PHE A 132 11.54 12.66 15.22
C PHE A 132 10.56 13.38 14.28
N PRO A 133 9.30 13.59 14.69
CA PRO A 133 8.21 14.03 13.81
C PRO A 133 8.45 15.38 13.15
N THR A 134 9.17 16.29 13.82
CA THR A 134 9.54 17.60 13.27
C THR A 134 10.48 17.48 12.07
N TYR A 135 11.33 16.44 12.03
CA TYR A 135 12.37 16.29 11.02
C TYR A 135 11.98 15.31 9.90
N PHE A 136 11.14 14.32 10.20
CA PHE A 136 10.83 13.21 9.31
C PHE A 136 9.33 12.99 9.17
N GLY A 137 8.90 12.70 7.95
CA GLY A 137 7.57 12.22 7.64
C GLY A 137 7.66 10.81 7.04
N THR A 138 6.56 10.08 7.13
CA THR A 138 6.43 8.73 6.57
C THR A 138 6.48 8.79 5.06
N VAL A 139 7.39 8.04 4.46
CA VAL A 139 7.51 7.91 3.00
C VAL A 139 6.72 6.70 2.53
N ASP A 140 5.71 6.91 1.70
CA ASP A 140 5.02 5.81 1.03
C ASP A 140 4.48 6.22 -0.35
N GLN A 141 3.88 5.24 -1.04
CA GLN A 141 3.29 5.47 -2.35
C GLN A 141 2.12 6.47 -2.34
N PHE A 142 1.42 6.63 -1.23
CA PHE A 142 0.26 7.52 -1.13
C PHE A 142 0.71 8.98 -1.03
N VAL A 143 1.78 9.26 -0.30
CA VAL A 143 2.44 10.58 -0.30
C VAL A 143 2.82 10.99 -1.73
N VAL A 144 3.47 10.10 -2.49
CA VAL A 144 3.81 10.37 -3.90
C VAL A 144 2.57 10.66 -4.75
N LYS A 145 1.52 9.85 -4.58
CA LYS A 145 0.26 9.98 -5.33
C LYS A 145 -0.51 11.25 -4.97
N SER A 146 -0.39 11.77 -3.75
CA SER A 146 -0.99 13.03 -3.36
C SER A 146 -0.18 14.21 -3.86
N LEU A 147 1.15 14.15 -3.75
CA LEU A 147 2.04 15.22 -4.22
C LEU A 147 1.92 15.46 -5.73
N ILE A 148 1.80 14.42 -6.55
CA ILE A 148 1.68 14.58 -8.00
C ILE A 148 0.40 15.30 -8.45
N LEU A 149 -0.61 15.41 -7.57
CA LEU A 149 -1.84 16.14 -7.85
C LEU A 149 -1.68 17.66 -7.64
N LEU A 150 -0.60 18.07 -6.98
CA LEU A 150 -0.33 19.49 -6.73
C LEU A 150 0.25 20.14 -7.99
N ASP A 151 -0.24 21.33 -8.33
CA ASP A 151 0.21 22.10 -9.51
C ASP A 151 1.71 22.33 -9.53
N GLU A 152 2.30 22.52 -8.35
CA GLU A 152 3.74 22.75 -8.16
C GLU A 152 4.59 21.49 -8.51
N TYR A 153 4.00 20.31 -8.38
CA TYR A 153 4.72 19.04 -8.42
C TYR A 153 4.28 18.10 -9.55
N LYS A 154 3.18 18.39 -10.24
CA LYS A 154 2.60 17.53 -11.30
C LYS A 154 3.57 17.21 -12.44
N ASP A 155 4.48 18.15 -12.75
CA ASP A 155 5.48 18.00 -13.81
C ASP A 155 6.88 17.64 -13.27
N ASN A 156 7.00 17.35 -11.96
CA ASN A 156 8.27 16.98 -11.35
C ASN A 156 8.69 15.56 -11.79
N ILE A 157 9.78 15.48 -12.55
CA ILE A 157 10.28 14.24 -13.16
C ILE A 157 10.57 13.15 -12.10
N ASP A 158 11.11 13.52 -10.94
CA ASP A 158 11.43 12.55 -9.90
C ASP A 158 10.15 11.98 -9.27
N LEU A 159 9.15 12.82 -8.98
CA LEU A 159 7.84 12.36 -8.48
C LEU A 159 7.08 11.51 -9.51
N ILE A 160 7.15 11.86 -10.81
CA ILE A 160 6.58 11.04 -11.89
C ILE A 160 7.23 9.65 -11.91
N LYS A 161 8.56 9.58 -11.80
CA LYS A 161 9.29 8.29 -11.73
C LYS A 161 8.91 7.50 -10.47
N MET A 162 8.80 8.15 -9.31
CA MET A 162 8.35 7.52 -8.07
C MET A 162 6.94 6.98 -8.19
N LYS A 163 6.02 7.74 -8.80
CA LYS A 163 4.66 7.28 -9.08
C LYS A 163 4.68 6.03 -9.96
N GLY A 164 5.49 6.02 -11.02
CA GLY A 164 5.67 4.85 -11.88
C GLY A 164 6.21 3.62 -11.14
N LYS A 165 7.09 3.80 -10.14
CA LYS A 165 7.54 2.70 -9.26
C LYS A 165 6.39 2.19 -8.40
N ALA A 166 5.69 3.11 -7.72
CA ALA A 166 4.57 2.80 -6.84
C ALA A 166 3.44 2.06 -7.56
N ASP A 167 3.08 2.51 -8.77
CA ASP A 167 2.02 1.88 -9.56
C ASP A 167 2.37 0.45 -9.95
N LYS A 168 3.66 0.17 -10.17
CA LYS A 168 4.22 -1.17 -10.43
C LYS A 168 4.52 -1.96 -9.15
N GLY A 169 4.11 -1.47 -7.97
CA GLY A 169 4.35 -2.14 -6.69
C GLY A 169 5.82 -2.21 -6.28
N ARG A 170 6.69 -1.38 -6.87
CA ARG A 170 8.12 -1.35 -6.55
C ARG A 170 8.37 -0.44 -5.36
N ALA A 171 9.30 -0.86 -4.50
CA ALA A 171 9.72 -0.06 -3.36
C ALA A 171 10.41 1.25 -3.80
N LEU A 172 10.19 2.30 -3.01
CA LEU A 172 10.95 3.54 -3.09
C LEU A 172 12.36 3.32 -2.55
N ASN A 173 13.34 4.00 -3.15
CA ASN A 173 14.73 3.94 -2.70
C ASN A 173 15.07 5.13 -1.78
N ILE A 174 16.28 5.15 -1.21
CA ILE A 174 16.70 6.17 -0.26
C ILE A 174 16.61 7.58 -0.86
N LYS A 175 17.06 7.76 -2.12
CA LYS A 175 16.99 9.05 -2.81
C LYS A 175 15.54 9.52 -2.97
N ASP A 176 14.62 8.61 -3.28
CA ASP A 176 13.20 8.93 -3.35
C ASP A 176 12.70 9.42 -1.97
N GLY A 177 13.10 8.74 -0.90
CA GLY A 177 12.74 9.13 0.47
C GLY A 177 13.28 10.49 0.89
N VAL A 178 14.52 10.83 0.52
CA VAL A 178 15.11 12.15 0.81
C VAL A 178 14.25 13.27 0.21
N ILE A 179 13.93 13.18 -1.08
CA ILE A 179 13.14 14.20 -1.79
C ILE A 179 11.77 14.39 -1.13
N LEU A 180 11.10 13.29 -0.76
CA LEU A 180 9.78 13.36 -0.15
C LEU A 180 9.81 14.00 1.24
N ILE A 181 10.80 13.64 2.07
CA ILE A 181 10.97 14.25 3.40
C ILE A 181 11.35 15.73 3.28
N GLU A 182 12.17 16.12 2.31
CA GLU A 182 12.49 17.53 2.06
C GLU A 182 11.26 18.34 1.65
N ILE A 183 10.35 17.78 0.84
CA ILE A 183 9.07 18.43 0.51
C ILE A 183 8.22 18.63 1.78
N MET A 184 8.09 17.59 2.61
CA MET A 184 7.30 17.66 3.85
C MET A 184 7.91 18.64 4.86
N ARG A 185 9.24 18.64 5.01
CA ARG A 185 9.97 19.56 5.90
C ARG A 185 9.78 21.01 5.48
N ARG A 186 10.04 21.31 4.21
CA ARG A 186 9.81 22.67 3.67
C ARG A 186 8.38 23.11 3.86
N LYS A 187 7.42 22.21 3.65
CA LYS A 187 6.01 22.55 3.84
C LYS A 187 5.68 22.84 5.31
N ALA A 188 6.14 22.02 6.24
CA ALA A 188 5.96 22.26 7.67
C ALA A 188 6.56 23.61 8.08
N ASP A 189 7.79 23.91 7.63
CA ASP A 189 8.47 25.19 7.87
C ASP A 189 7.69 26.38 7.27
N ASP A 190 7.13 26.23 6.08
CA ASP A 190 6.30 27.25 5.45
C ASP A 190 5.05 27.56 6.28
N LEU A 191 4.36 26.53 6.78
CA LEU A 191 3.17 26.71 7.64
C LEU A 191 3.54 27.35 8.98
N ASN A 192 4.62 26.89 9.60
CA ASN A 192 5.13 27.46 10.84
C ASN A 192 5.49 28.95 10.67
N ARG A 193 6.13 29.33 9.57
CA ARG A 193 6.40 30.75 9.26
C ARG A 193 5.12 31.54 8.99
N LEU A 194 4.21 30.99 8.20
CA LEU A 194 2.96 31.62 7.80
C LEU A 194 2.05 31.89 9.00
N PHE A 195 1.93 30.93 9.92
CA PHE A 195 1.06 31.01 11.09
C PHE A 195 1.78 31.47 12.36
N LYS A 196 3.08 31.80 12.28
CA LYS A 196 3.93 32.19 13.42
C LYS A 196 3.85 31.16 14.56
N SER A 197 3.98 29.89 14.19
CA SER A 197 3.86 28.73 15.05
C SER A 197 5.09 27.83 14.91
N ASN A 198 5.24 26.86 15.79
CA ASN A 198 6.19 25.75 15.69
C ASN A 198 5.48 24.38 15.76
N LYS A 199 4.15 24.40 15.61
CA LYS A 199 3.28 23.24 15.76
C LYS A 199 3.43 22.25 14.60
N TRP A 200 3.58 22.74 13.38
CA TRP A 200 3.49 21.90 12.19
C TRP A 200 4.76 21.08 12.05
N THR A 201 4.60 19.77 11.97
CA THR A 201 5.69 18.81 11.83
C THR A 201 5.67 18.13 10.46
N CYS A 202 6.78 17.51 10.05
CA CYS A 202 6.80 16.68 8.85
C CYS A 202 5.75 15.56 8.92
N ARG A 203 5.54 14.98 10.10
CA ARG A 203 4.51 13.96 10.33
C ARG A 203 3.09 14.50 10.10
N ASP A 204 2.79 15.74 10.50
CA ASP A 204 1.46 16.32 10.21
C ASP A 204 1.24 16.46 8.70
N ILE A 205 2.26 16.86 7.95
CA ILE A 205 2.19 16.95 6.49
C ILE A 205 1.98 15.56 5.88
N ASP A 206 2.66 14.52 6.39
CA ASP A 206 2.47 13.15 5.90
C ASP A 206 1.03 12.67 6.10
N LYS A 207 0.43 12.93 7.27
CA LYS A 207 -0.95 12.54 7.59
C LYS A 207 -1.94 13.25 6.68
N ILE A 208 -1.74 14.55 6.43
CA ILE A 208 -2.59 15.33 5.53
C ILE A 208 -2.52 14.76 4.09
N LEU A 209 -1.31 14.49 3.60
CA LEU A 209 -1.10 13.90 2.27
C LEU A 209 -1.72 12.50 2.17
N TRP A 210 -1.66 11.71 3.24
CA TRP A 210 -2.27 10.39 3.32
C TRP A 210 -3.80 10.47 3.33
N THR A 211 -4.38 11.33 4.17
CA THR A 211 -5.84 11.56 4.29
C THR A 211 -6.48 11.96 2.96
N TRP A 212 -5.76 12.72 2.12
CA TRP A 212 -6.26 13.13 0.82
C TRP A 212 -6.68 11.95 -0.08
N ARG A 213 -6.01 10.80 0.04
CA ARG A 213 -6.35 9.56 -0.69
C ARG A 213 -7.83 9.20 -0.52
N ASP A 214 -8.34 9.23 0.70
CA ASP A 214 -9.69 8.76 1.02
C ASP A 214 -10.77 9.83 0.80
N SER A 215 -10.38 11.11 0.77
CA SER A 215 -11.31 12.18 0.38
C SER A 215 -11.85 11.99 -1.06
N LYS A 216 -11.05 11.42 -1.97
CA LYS A 216 -11.48 11.03 -3.32
C LYS A 216 -12.48 9.86 -3.32
N ASN A 217 -12.31 8.91 -2.40
CA ASN A 217 -13.22 7.76 -2.26
C ASN A 217 -14.59 8.16 -1.68
N LYS A 218 -14.67 9.27 -0.93
CA LYS A 218 -15.95 9.83 -0.46
C LYS A 218 -16.65 10.68 -1.54
N SER A 219 -15.90 11.43 -2.36
CA SER A 219 -16.48 12.26 -3.43
C SER A 219 -17.01 11.47 -4.63
N THR A 220 -16.50 10.26 -4.90
CA THR A 220 -17.06 9.38 -5.95
C THR A 220 -18.45 8.88 -5.58
N ASN A 221 -18.73 8.58 -4.31
CA ASN A 221 -20.06 8.12 -3.87
C ASN A 221 -21.16 9.20 -3.91
N THR A 222 -20.82 10.49 -4.05
CA THR A 222 -21.82 11.58 -4.09
C THR A 222 -22.15 12.06 -5.49
N ILE A 223 -21.29 11.80 -6.49
CA ILE A 223 -21.42 12.32 -7.86
C ILE A 223 -22.15 11.35 -8.79
N TYR A 224 -22.18 10.04 -8.50
CA TYR A 224 -22.89 9.04 -9.33
C TYR A 224 -24.43 9.11 -9.29
N ASN A 225 -25.02 10.12 -8.63
CA ASN A 225 -26.47 10.35 -8.63
C ASN A 225 -26.92 11.58 -9.44
N LYS A 226 -26.07 12.19 -10.28
CA LYS A 226 -26.60 13.19 -11.23
C LYS A 226 -25.80 13.30 -12.53
N GLN A 227 -26.55 13.03 -13.61
CA GLN A 227 -26.36 13.44 -14.99
C GLN A 227 -25.37 12.65 -15.86
N GLU A 228 -25.97 11.74 -16.62
CA GLU A 228 -25.57 11.41 -18.00
C GLU A 228 -25.28 12.70 -18.81
N SER A 229 -24.11 12.78 -19.43
CA SER A 229 -23.96 13.39 -20.75
C SER A 229 -22.66 12.96 -21.42
N VAL A 230 -22.81 12.69 -22.72
CA VAL A 230 -21.87 12.15 -23.71
C VAL A 230 -20.87 13.22 -24.15
N ILE A 231 -19.56 12.93 -24.15
CA ILE A 231 -18.56 13.53 -25.08
C ILE A 231 -17.44 12.52 -25.40
N ASN A 232 -17.23 12.27 -26.70
CA ASN A 232 -16.12 11.53 -27.32
C ASN A 232 -14.77 12.27 -27.21
N ILE A 233 -13.63 11.57 -27.26
CA ILE A 233 -12.50 11.76 -28.21
C ILE A 233 -11.32 10.82 -27.87
N GLU A 234 -11.02 9.97 -28.85
CA GLU A 234 -9.75 9.41 -29.37
C GLU A 234 -8.56 8.95 -28.48
N LYS A 235 -8.24 7.67 -28.72
CA LYS A 235 -7.10 6.78 -28.42
C LYS A 235 -5.70 7.43 -28.24
N ASP A 236 -4.97 6.95 -27.21
CA ASP A 236 -3.74 6.17 -27.42
C ASP A 236 -3.22 5.49 -26.12
N TYR A 237 -2.79 4.24 -26.27
CA TYR A 237 -2.52 3.22 -25.24
C TYR A 237 -1.59 3.65 -24.08
N LYS A 238 -2.13 3.63 -22.85
CA LYS A 238 -1.39 3.59 -21.56
C LYS A 238 -2.15 2.70 -20.58
N ILE A 239 -1.49 1.66 -20.04
CA ILE A 239 -2.00 0.81 -18.95
C ILE A 239 -2.44 1.72 -17.79
N ASN A 240 -3.74 1.67 -17.46
CA ASN A 240 -4.48 2.75 -16.80
C ASN A 240 -4.67 2.47 -15.31
N ILE A 241 -4.84 3.53 -14.50
CA ILE A 241 -5.05 3.46 -13.05
C ILE A 241 -6.40 2.80 -12.69
N ASP A 242 -7.30 2.70 -13.67
CA ASP A 242 -8.63 2.09 -13.58
C ASP A 242 -8.56 0.56 -13.31
N ASP A 243 -7.57 -0.15 -13.88
CA ASP A 243 -7.38 -1.60 -13.70
C ASP A 243 -7.33 -2.08 -12.22
N LYS A 244 -6.85 -1.23 -11.30
CA LYS A 244 -6.76 -1.57 -9.86
C LYS A 244 -8.06 -1.30 -9.10
N MET A 245 -8.85 -0.32 -9.53
CA MET A 245 -10.18 -0.05 -8.98
C MET A 245 -11.15 -1.15 -9.44
N ASP A 246 -11.00 -1.58 -10.69
CA ASP A 246 -11.82 -2.61 -11.30
C ASP A 246 -11.56 -4.00 -10.72
N LEU A 247 -10.32 -4.33 -10.31
CA LEU A 247 -10.05 -5.60 -9.64
C LEU A 247 -10.69 -5.70 -8.24
N VAL A 248 -10.75 -4.59 -7.51
CA VAL A 248 -11.41 -4.54 -6.19
C VAL A 248 -12.92 -4.68 -6.38
N ASN A 249 -13.49 -3.96 -7.35
CA ASN A 249 -14.91 -4.06 -7.70
C ASN A 249 -15.26 -5.47 -8.20
N LEU A 250 -14.42 -6.07 -9.04
CA LEU A 250 -14.55 -7.44 -9.53
C LEU A 250 -14.58 -8.44 -8.38
N LYS A 251 -13.65 -8.32 -7.41
CA LYS A 251 -13.62 -9.21 -6.23
C LYS A 251 -14.88 -9.07 -5.39
N ASN A 252 -15.35 -7.84 -5.16
CA ASN A 252 -16.56 -7.60 -4.38
C ASN A 252 -17.81 -8.15 -5.09
N ASN A 253 -17.95 -7.92 -6.40
CA ASN A 253 -19.07 -8.42 -7.18
C ASN A 253 -19.06 -9.95 -7.27
N PHE A 254 -17.88 -10.54 -7.46
CA PHE A 254 -17.72 -11.99 -7.45
C PHE A 254 -18.03 -12.59 -6.07
N GLU A 255 -17.65 -11.91 -4.98
CA GLU A 255 -18.02 -12.32 -3.63
C GLU A 255 -19.54 -12.34 -3.44
N ILE A 256 -20.24 -11.27 -3.86
CA ILE A 256 -21.70 -11.19 -3.81
C ILE A 256 -22.33 -12.31 -4.64
N TYR A 257 -21.85 -12.54 -5.85
CA TYR A 257 -22.30 -13.64 -6.71
C TYR A 257 -22.16 -15.00 -6.01
N LEU A 258 -21.01 -15.30 -5.40
CA LEU A 258 -20.80 -16.56 -4.68
C LEU A 258 -21.76 -16.70 -3.48
N ARG A 259 -22.05 -15.61 -2.76
CA ARG A 259 -23.04 -15.60 -1.67
C ARG A 259 -24.43 -15.92 -2.20
N ASN A 260 -24.83 -15.31 -3.31
CA ASN A 260 -26.14 -15.52 -3.94
C ASN A 260 -26.31 -16.96 -4.46
N MET A 261 -25.22 -17.62 -4.87
CA MET A 261 -25.21 -19.05 -5.20
C MET A 261 -25.29 -19.99 -3.97
N GLY A 262 -25.35 -19.46 -2.75
CA GLY A 262 -25.36 -20.25 -1.52
C GLY A 262 -24.00 -20.87 -1.16
N ARG A 263 -22.88 -20.29 -1.63
CA ARG A 263 -21.54 -20.76 -1.30
C ARG A 263 -21.25 -20.50 0.18
N LYS A 264 -20.70 -21.49 0.90
CA LYS A 264 -20.33 -21.34 2.31
C LYS A 264 -19.22 -20.31 2.49
N GLU A 265 -19.32 -19.48 3.53
CA GLU A 265 -18.37 -18.39 3.83
C GLU A 265 -16.90 -18.81 3.80
N ALA A 266 -16.58 -19.96 4.42
CA ALA A 266 -15.22 -20.49 4.45
C ALA A 266 -14.67 -20.79 3.05
N ARG A 267 -15.53 -21.17 2.10
CA ARG A 267 -15.16 -21.46 0.71
C ARG A 267 -15.08 -20.20 -0.16
N ILE A 268 -15.86 -19.17 0.16
CA ILE A 268 -15.83 -17.89 -0.57
C ILE A 268 -14.44 -17.26 -0.48
N LYS A 269 -13.83 -17.25 0.71
CA LYS A 269 -12.46 -16.71 0.90
C LYS A 269 -11.41 -17.48 0.09
N GLU A 270 -11.54 -18.80 0.01
CA GLU A 270 -10.67 -19.63 -0.83
C GLU A 270 -10.89 -19.32 -2.32
N ASP A 271 -12.15 -19.20 -2.75
CA ASP A 271 -12.53 -18.89 -4.12
C ASP A 271 -12.00 -17.51 -4.56
N LEU A 272 -12.09 -16.48 -3.71
CA LEU A 272 -11.54 -15.14 -3.97
C LEU A 272 -10.01 -15.10 -4.05
N SER A 273 -9.33 -16.01 -3.36
CA SER A 273 -7.87 -16.12 -3.42
C SER A 273 -7.43 -16.88 -4.67
N TRP A 274 -8.05 -18.04 -4.91
CA TRP A 274 -7.64 -18.97 -5.95
C TRP A 274 -8.07 -18.56 -7.35
N ALA A 275 -9.23 -17.91 -7.52
CA ALA A 275 -9.69 -17.46 -8.83
C ALA A 275 -8.80 -16.37 -9.46
N PHE A 276 -8.05 -15.65 -8.62
CA PHE A 276 -7.15 -14.57 -9.02
C PHE A 276 -5.68 -14.98 -8.94
N VAL A 277 -5.39 -16.28 -8.82
CA VAL A 277 -4.02 -16.77 -8.62
C VAL A 277 -3.10 -16.34 -9.76
N HIS A 278 -3.56 -16.41 -11.01
CA HIS A 278 -2.78 -16.06 -12.19
C HIS A 278 -2.81 -14.57 -12.54
N TYR A 279 -3.69 -13.80 -11.89
CA TYR A 279 -3.53 -12.34 -11.83
C TYR A 279 -2.38 -11.96 -10.89
N ASN A 280 -2.33 -12.61 -9.72
CA ASN A 280 -1.37 -12.27 -8.67
C ASN A 280 0.03 -12.86 -8.93
N ASN A 281 0.12 -13.87 -9.79
CA ASN A 281 1.35 -14.57 -10.12
C ASN A 281 1.41 -14.70 -11.64
N ASP A 282 2.50 -14.21 -12.24
CA ASP A 282 2.72 -14.39 -13.68
C ASP A 282 2.94 -15.88 -13.98
N ILE A 283 1.94 -16.51 -14.58
CA ILE A 283 2.01 -17.90 -15.05
C ILE A 283 2.17 -17.99 -16.57
N GLY A 284 2.47 -16.87 -17.25
CA GLY A 284 2.63 -16.80 -18.70
C GLY A 284 1.32 -16.74 -19.48
N ILE A 285 0.18 -16.48 -18.82
CA ILE A 285 -1.13 -16.28 -19.47
C ILE A 285 -1.77 -15.02 -18.89
N ASP A 286 -2.19 -14.12 -19.77
CA ASP A 286 -2.90 -12.90 -19.37
C ASP A 286 -4.23 -13.23 -18.65
N PHE A 287 -4.51 -12.47 -17.59
CA PHE A 287 -5.64 -12.73 -16.72
C PHE A 287 -6.97 -12.64 -17.45
N TRP A 288 -7.20 -11.61 -18.27
CA TRP A 288 -8.46 -11.41 -18.94
C TRP A 288 -8.63 -12.39 -20.11
N GLU A 289 -7.55 -12.61 -20.87
CA GLU A 289 -7.52 -13.60 -21.96
C GLU A 289 -7.85 -15.02 -21.49
N SER A 290 -7.54 -15.36 -20.24
CA SER A 290 -7.81 -16.69 -19.69
C SER A 290 -9.28 -17.10 -19.73
N PHE A 291 -10.20 -16.13 -19.71
CA PHE A 291 -11.64 -16.37 -19.57
C PHE A 291 -12.40 -16.36 -20.91
N LYS A 292 -11.73 -16.01 -22.02
CA LYS A 292 -12.36 -15.83 -23.34
C LYS A 292 -12.80 -17.13 -24.01
N SER A 293 -12.21 -18.27 -23.65
CA SER A 293 -12.61 -19.57 -24.16
C SER A 293 -12.26 -20.72 -23.21
N GLU A 294 -12.93 -21.86 -23.38
CA GLU A 294 -12.60 -23.09 -22.66
C GLU A 294 -11.18 -23.60 -22.98
N GLU A 295 -10.67 -23.30 -24.17
CA GLU A 295 -9.28 -23.62 -24.54
C GLU A 295 -8.29 -22.80 -23.70
N LYS A 296 -8.54 -21.50 -23.51
CA LYS A 296 -7.71 -20.64 -22.65
C LYS A 296 -7.73 -21.06 -21.18
N ILE A 297 -8.89 -21.50 -20.68
CA ILE A 297 -9.04 -22.09 -19.35
C ILE A 297 -8.20 -23.37 -19.22
N LYS A 298 -8.12 -24.22 -20.26
CA LYS A 298 -7.24 -25.40 -20.27
C LYS A 298 -5.77 -25.01 -20.27
N MET A 299 -5.38 -24.00 -21.05
CA MET A 299 -4.01 -23.48 -21.01
C MET A 299 -3.62 -22.98 -19.61
N CYS A 300 -4.53 -22.33 -18.90
CA CYS A 300 -4.31 -21.94 -17.49
C CYS A 300 -4.08 -23.14 -16.57
N GLN A 301 -4.81 -24.23 -16.78
CA GLN A 301 -4.60 -25.46 -16.03
C GLN A 301 -3.20 -26.04 -16.27
N GLU A 302 -2.74 -26.07 -17.51
CA GLU A 302 -1.40 -26.55 -17.89
C GLU A 302 -0.30 -25.64 -17.33
N ALA A 303 -0.49 -24.32 -17.39
CA ALA A 303 0.44 -23.35 -16.80
C ALA A 303 0.55 -23.51 -15.28
N LEU A 304 -0.56 -23.66 -14.57
CA LEU A 304 -0.55 -23.90 -13.12
C LEU A 304 0.05 -25.25 -12.74
N TYR A 305 -0.14 -26.28 -13.57
CA TYR A 305 0.51 -27.57 -13.42
C TYR A 305 2.03 -27.47 -13.58
N ASN A 306 2.50 -26.73 -14.59
CA ASN A 306 3.93 -26.47 -14.80
C ASN A 306 4.54 -25.66 -13.66
N VAL A 307 3.82 -24.66 -13.14
CA VAL A 307 4.21 -23.94 -11.91
C VAL A 307 4.36 -24.90 -10.74
N ALA A 308 3.40 -25.82 -10.56
CA ALA A 308 3.42 -26.78 -9.45
C ALA A 308 4.57 -27.79 -9.53
N ILE A 309 4.93 -28.26 -10.73
CA ILE A 309 6.11 -29.12 -10.96
C ILE A 309 7.40 -28.38 -10.59
N ASN A 310 7.48 -27.08 -10.91
CA ASN A 310 8.68 -26.28 -10.70
C ASN A 310 8.76 -25.64 -9.29
N GLY A 311 8.15 -26.26 -8.28
CA GLY A 311 8.20 -25.78 -6.89
C GLY A 311 6.99 -24.96 -6.45
N GLY A 312 5.92 -24.91 -7.25
CA GLY A 312 4.73 -24.12 -6.95
C GLY A 312 5.01 -22.62 -6.86
N LEU A 313 4.04 -21.87 -6.37
CA LEU A 313 4.17 -20.42 -6.16
C LEU A 313 5.12 -20.03 -5.01
N THR A 314 5.68 -21.02 -4.30
CA THR A 314 6.52 -20.84 -3.11
C THR A 314 7.95 -21.37 -3.27
N GLY A 315 8.28 -21.96 -4.43
CA GLY A 315 9.60 -22.57 -4.70
C GLY A 315 9.86 -23.88 -3.94
N ARG A 316 8.86 -24.45 -3.25
CA ARG A 316 8.95 -25.74 -2.57
C ARG A 316 8.11 -26.76 -3.33
N GLY A 317 8.74 -27.85 -3.77
CA GLY A 317 8.12 -28.92 -4.57
C GLY A 317 6.72 -29.30 -4.08
N VAL A 318 5.75 -29.32 -5.00
CA VAL A 318 4.36 -29.70 -4.68
C VAL A 318 4.22 -31.21 -4.81
N LYS A 319 3.80 -31.89 -3.74
CA LYS A 319 3.67 -33.35 -3.69
C LYS A 319 2.66 -33.92 -4.69
N ASP A 320 1.62 -33.16 -5.00
CA ASP A 320 0.62 -33.49 -6.02
C ASP A 320 0.36 -32.26 -6.94
N PRO A 321 1.15 -32.09 -8.01
CA PRO A 321 0.99 -30.99 -8.94
C PRO A 321 -0.38 -30.97 -9.65
N ARG A 322 -0.99 -32.14 -9.88
CA ARG A 322 -2.30 -32.26 -10.53
C ARG A 322 -3.41 -31.80 -9.60
N GLY A 323 -3.42 -32.27 -8.36
CA GLY A 323 -4.36 -31.82 -7.33
C GLY A 323 -4.21 -30.33 -7.01
N TYR A 324 -2.97 -29.83 -7.01
CA TYR A 324 -2.69 -28.40 -6.86
C TYR A 324 -3.33 -27.56 -7.97
N ALA A 325 -3.07 -27.90 -9.24
CA ALA A 325 -3.68 -27.20 -10.37
C ALA A 325 -5.21 -27.31 -10.34
N ALA A 326 -5.77 -28.50 -10.05
CA ALA A 326 -7.21 -28.73 -9.97
C ALA A 326 -7.91 -27.88 -8.89
N GLY A 327 -7.23 -27.63 -7.77
CA GLY A 327 -7.72 -26.76 -6.69
C GLY A 327 -8.03 -25.35 -7.19
N TYR A 328 -7.06 -24.72 -7.89
CA TYR A 328 -7.25 -23.39 -8.47
C TYR A 328 -8.28 -23.37 -9.60
N MET A 329 -8.26 -24.39 -10.46
CA MET A 329 -9.16 -24.43 -11.62
C MET A 329 -10.63 -24.42 -11.23
N SER A 330 -11.00 -24.98 -10.09
CA SER A 330 -12.37 -24.93 -9.59
C SER A 330 -12.85 -23.50 -9.34
N SER A 331 -11.97 -22.64 -8.82
CA SER A 331 -12.27 -21.23 -8.51
C SER A 331 -12.21 -20.36 -9.77
N ILE A 332 -11.23 -20.59 -10.65
CA ILE A 332 -11.12 -19.91 -11.95
C ILE A 332 -12.36 -20.17 -12.80
N LYS A 333 -12.87 -21.41 -12.84
CA LYS A 333 -14.12 -21.74 -13.55
C LYS A 333 -15.35 -21.05 -12.95
N ARG A 334 -15.40 -20.87 -11.62
CA ARG A 334 -16.48 -20.10 -10.97
C ARG A 334 -16.41 -18.62 -11.36
N LEU A 335 -15.22 -18.05 -11.47
CA LEU A 335 -15.05 -16.67 -11.93
C LEU A 335 -15.41 -16.51 -13.43
N LYS A 336 -15.06 -17.49 -14.27
CA LYS A 336 -15.55 -17.56 -15.65
C LYS A 336 -17.08 -17.54 -15.70
N ARG A 337 -17.71 -18.41 -14.91
CA ARG A 337 -19.17 -18.52 -14.84
C ARG A 337 -19.82 -17.22 -14.41
N PHE A 338 -19.23 -16.51 -13.44
CA PHE A 338 -19.66 -15.18 -13.05
C PHE A 338 -19.65 -14.20 -14.25
N PHE A 339 -18.58 -14.16 -15.04
CA PHE A 339 -18.54 -13.31 -16.24
C PHE A 339 -19.62 -13.69 -17.25
N ASP A 340 -19.81 -14.99 -17.48
CA ASP A 340 -20.77 -15.49 -18.46
C ASP A 340 -22.23 -15.25 -18.01
N GLU A 341 -22.56 -15.41 -16.73
CA GLU A 341 -23.92 -15.28 -16.22
C GLU A 341 -24.33 -13.82 -15.96
N GLU A 342 -23.47 -13.03 -15.31
CA GLU A 342 -23.81 -11.66 -14.92
C GLU A 342 -23.61 -10.66 -16.08
N TYR A 343 -22.70 -10.97 -17.02
CA TYR A 343 -22.31 -10.04 -18.08
C TYR A 343 -22.44 -10.64 -19.49
N GLY A 344 -22.65 -11.95 -19.64
CA GLY A 344 -22.73 -12.65 -20.93
C GLY A 344 -21.39 -13.08 -21.51
N SER A 345 -20.28 -12.44 -21.11
CA SER A 345 -18.90 -12.86 -21.38
C SER A 345 -17.90 -11.97 -20.64
N VAL A 346 -16.63 -12.40 -20.55
CA VAL A 346 -15.55 -11.55 -20.03
C VAL A 346 -15.32 -10.31 -20.92
N ASP A 347 -15.46 -10.43 -22.24
CA ASP A 347 -15.31 -9.27 -23.14
C ASP A 347 -16.39 -8.22 -22.90
N ARG A 348 -17.62 -8.66 -22.61
CA ARG A 348 -18.71 -7.74 -22.27
C ARG A 348 -18.52 -7.12 -20.90
N TYR A 349 -18.02 -7.88 -19.92
CA TYR A 349 -17.59 -7.33 -18.64
C TYR A 349 -16.53 -6.23 -18.85
N MET A 350 -15.46 -6.55 -19.58
CA MET A 350 -14.38 -5.59 -19.84
C MET A 350 -14.89 -4.35 -20.58
N LYS A 351 -15.81 -4.50 -21.53
CA LYS A 351 -16.41 -3.36 -22.25
C LYS A 351 -17.29 -2.48 -21.37
N ILE A 352 -18.05 -3.06 -20.43
CA ILE A 352 -18.90 -2.29 -19.49
C ILE A 352 -18.04 -1.50 -18.48
N HIS A 353 -16.86 -2.03 -18.17
CA HIS A 353 -15.95 -1.49 -17.17
C HIS A 353 -14.72 -0.81 -17.77
N ASP A 354 -14.73 -0.48 -19.07
CA ASP A 354 -13.64 0.22 -19.78
C ASP A 354 -12.23 -0.41 -19.64
N LEU A 355 -12.17 -1.75 -19.60
CA LEU A 355 -10.94 -2.57 -19.47
C LEU A 355 -10.36 -3.04 -20.84
N LEU A 356 -10.92 -2.56 -21.96
CA LEU A 356 -10.62 -2.98 -23.35
C LEU A 356 -9.98 -1.86 -24.21
#